data_AF-A0A970R4Q4-F1
#
_entry.id   AF-A0A970R4Q4-F1
#
_cell.length_a   1.000
_cell.length_b   1.000
_cell.length_c   1.000
_cell.angle_alpha   90.00
_cell.angle_beta   90.00
_cell.angle_gamma   90.00
#
_symmetry.space_group_name_H-M   'P 1'
#
loop_
_entity.id
_entity.type
_entity.pdbx_description
1 polymer ?
#
loop_
_entity_poly.entity_id
_entity_poly.type
_entity_poly.pdbx_seq_one_letter_code
_entity_poly.pdbx_strand_id
1 'polypeptide(L)'
;MIYKPSFTLTYNDFYWTNFAVRKDKQAAMMFDYNLLGKGYRFSDFRNVQSLAETAYQAFLDEYERLYVKKHGHTRHEEEHLEVKIDEVAAPLFSLIVASRQEQFPQWAEYAKAEALDGTLADKAKRLLL
;
A
#
# COMPACT_ATOMS: atom_id res chain seq x y z
N MET A 1 -1.19 -10.79 19.75
CA MET A 1 -0.83 -9.89 18.62
C MET A 1 -1.40 -8.52 18.98
N ILE A 2 -0.54 -7.56 19.33
CA ILE A 2 -0.93 -6.28 19.98
C ILE A 2 -1.67 -5.34 19.01
N TYR A 3 -1.55 -5.58 17.70
CA TYR A 3 -2.23 -4.81 16.67
C TYR A 3 -3.01 -5.71 15.73
N LYS A 4 -4.28 -5.41 15.51
CA LYS A 4 -5.14 -6.09 14.53
C LYS A 4 -5.69 -5.05 13.54
N PRO A 5 -5.06 -4.88 12.36
CA PRO A 5 -5.61 -3.98 11.36
C PRO A 5 -6.99 -4.45 10.87
N SER A 6 -7.78 -3.50 10.41
CA SER A 6 -9.07 -3.76 9.77
C SER A 6 -8.85 -4.35 8.38
N PHE A 7 -8.75 -5.68 8.30
CA PHE A 7 -8.56 -6.33 7.02
C PHE A 7 -9.80 -6.20 6.12
N THR A 8 -9.54 -5.91 4.85
CA THR A 8 -10.54 -5.80 3.80
C THR A 8 -10.05 -6.51 2.53
N LEU A 9 -10.86 -6.46 1.49
CA LEU A 9 -10.45 -6.89 0.16
C LEU A 9 -9.56 -5.79 -0.44
N THR A 10 -8.32 -6.13 -0.77
CA THR A 10 -7.32 -5.24 -1.36
C THR A 10 -6.96 -5.71 -2.76
N TYR A 11 -6.71 -4.77 -3.65
CA TYR A 11 -6.33 -5.03 -5.04
C TYR A 11 -4.88 -5.51 -5.16
N ASN A 12 -4.00 -5.06 -4.25
CA ASN A 12 -2.58 -5.41 -4.06
C ASN A 12 -1.62 -5.03 -5.20
N ASP A 13 -2.12 -4.64 -6.37
CA ASP A 13 -1.31 -4.30 -7.55
C ASP A 13 -1.70 -2.98 -8.22
N PHE A 14 -2.16 -2.00 -7.43
CA PHE A 14 -2.76 -0.78 -7.98
C PHE A 14 -1.75 0.00 -8.83
N TYR A 15 -1.92 -0.04 -10.15
CA TYR A 15 -1.03 0.63 -11.08
C TYR A 15 -1.77 1.14 -12.31
N TRP A 16 -1.29 2.24 -12.91
CA TRP A 16 -1.99 2.94 -14.00
C TRP A 16 -2.19 2.08 -15.25
N THR A 17 -1.37 1.05 -15.46
CA THR A 17 -1.54 0.08 -16.56
C THR A 17 -2.76 -0.82 -16.39
N ASN A 18 -3.29 -0.92 -15.18
CA ASN A 18 -4.41 -1.81 -14.86
C ASN A 18 -5.77 -1.08 -14.92
N PHE A 19 -5.81 0.08 -15.60
CA PHE A 19 -7.01 0.89 -15.78
C PHE A 19 -7.53 0.86 -17.21
N ALA A 20 -8.82 0.62 -17.35
CA ALA A 20 -9.59 0.99 -18.53
C ALA A 20 -10.30 2.31 -18.27
N VAL A 21 -9.87 3.39 -18.94
CA VAL A 21 -10.46 4.72 -18.80
C VAL A 21 -11.51 4.94 -19.89
N ARG A 22 -12.71 5.40 -19.50
CA ARG A 22 -13.79 5.72 -20.43
C ARG A 22 -13.37 6.87 -21.35
N LYS A 23 -13.86 6.88 -22.60
CA LYS A 23 -13.48 7.87 -23.63
C LYS A 23 -13.66 9.34 -23.20
N ASP A 24 -14.69 9.62 -22.39
CA ASP A 24 -14.98 10.96 -21.85
C ASP A 24 -14.16 11.31 -20.59
N LYS A 25 -13.29 10.41 -20.13
CA LYS A 25 -12.43 10.52 -18.95
C LYS A 25 -13.19 10.72 -17.63
N GLN A 26 -14.49 10.42 -17.61
CA GLN A 26 -15.33 10.60 -16.41
C GLN A 26 -15.40 9.35 -15.53
N ALA A 27 -14.89 8.22 -16.01
CA ALA A 27 -14.87 6.98 -15.25
C ALA A 27 -13.66 6.13 -15.65
N ALA A 28 -13.16 5.35 -14.70
CA ALA A 28 -12.18 4.31 -14.95
C ALA A 28 -12.59 3.03 -14.23
N MET A 29 -12.16 1.90 -14.76
CA MET A 29 -12.38 0.57 -14.20
C MET A 29 -11.03 -0.11 -14.06
N MET A 30 -10.79 -0.72 -12.90
CA MET A 30 -9.65 -1.62 -12.70
C MET A 30 -9.91 -2.95 -13.41
N PHE A 31 -8.88 -3.57 -13.96
CA PHE A 31 -8.90 -4.97 -14.40
C PHE A 31 -7.68 -5.71 -13.83
N ASP A 32 -7.41 -6.96 -14.23
CA ASP A 32 -6.29 -7.76 -13.70
C ASP A 32 -6.34 -7.98 -12.18
N TYR A 33 -7.26 -8.84 -11.75
CA TYR A 33 -7.51 -9.13 -10.33
C TYR A 33 -6.68 -10.31 -9.78
N ASN A 34 -5.59 -10.68 -10.45
CA ASN A 34 -4.81 -11.88 -10.09
C ASN A 34 -4.19 -11.81 -8.68
N LEU A 35 -3.97 -10.59 -8.17
CA LEU A 35 -3.43 -10.35 -6.84
C LEU A 35 -4.48 -9.89 -5.82
N LEU A 36 -5.77 -9.86 -6.20
CA LEU A 36 -6.87 -9.51 -5.30
C LEU A 36 -6.87 -10.44 -4.08
N GLY A 37 -6.89 -9.86 -2.88
CA GLY A 37 -6.72 -10.64 -1.66
C GLY A 37 -7.18 -9.93 -0.40
N LYS A 38 -6.96 -10.58 0.74
CA LYS A 38 -7.25 -9.99 2.04
C LYS A 38 -6.01 -9.22 2.53
N GLY A 39 -6.17 -7.94 2.83
CA GLY A 39 -5.09 -7.07 3.26
C GLY A 39 -5.58 -5.84 4.02
N TYR A 40 -4.66 -4.96 4.38
CA TYR A 40 -4.96 -3.64 4.94
C TYR A 40 -5.03 -2.60 3.82
N ARG A 41 -5.91 -1.60 3.94
CA ARG A 41 -6.22 -0.67 2.84
C ARG A 41 -5.00 0.14 2.40
N PHE A 42 -4.13 0.51 3.35
CA PHE A 42 -2.96 1.32 3.07
C PHE A 42 -2.00 0.65 2.07
N SER A 43 -2.02 -0.68 1.93
CA SER A 43 -1.24 -1.38 0.89
C SER A 43 -1.57 -0.89 -0.53
N ASP A 44 -2.85 -0.72 -0.83
CA ASP A 44 -3.31 -0.14 -2.11
C ASP A 44 -3.02 1.36 -2.17
N PHE A 45 -3.10 2.08 -1.05
CA PHE A 45 -2.86 3.53 -1.01
C PHE A 45 -1.40 3.85 -1.32
N ARG A 46 -0.47 3.07 -0.78
CA ARG A 46 0.95 3.16 -1.13
C ARG A 46 1.16 2.95 -2.62
N ASN A 47 0.46 2.00 -3.23
CA ASN A 47 0.57 1.77 -4.68
C ASN A 47 -0.01 2.96 -5.49
N VAL A 48 -1.08 3.62 -5.01
CA VAL A 48 -1.62 4.85 -5.63
C VAL A 48 -0.60 6.00 -5.62
N GLN A 49 0.33 6.04 -4.66
CA GLN A 49 1.42 7.05 -4.64
C GLN A 49 2.34 6.96 -5.87
N SER A 50 2.28 5.88 -6.65
CA SER A 50 2.98 5.79 -7.93
C SER A 50 2.42 6.72 -9.02
N LEU A 51 1.23 7.29 -8.81
CA LEU A 51 0.63 8.31 -9.68
C LEU A 51 1.24 9.69 -9.41
N ALA A 52 0.85 10.68 -10.21
CA ALA A 52 1.18 12.08 -9.92
C ALA A 52 0.63 12.51 -8.54
N GLU A 53 1.35 13.38 -7.84
CA GLU A 53 0.99 13.87 -6.50
C GLU A 53 -0.45 14.42 -6.44
N THR A 54 -0.87 15.18 -7.45
CA THR A 54 -2.24 15.70 -7.55
C THR A 54 -3.29 14.62 -7.69
N ALA A 55 -2.98 13.51 -8.37
CA ALA A 55 -3.88 12.37 -8.52
C ALA A 55 -3.95 11.55 -7.22
N TYR A 56 -2.83 11.39 -6.53
CA TYR A 56 -2.80 10.76 -5.20
C TYR A 56 -3.64 11.55 -4.20
N GLN A 57 -3.48 12.87 -4.14
CA GLN A 57 -4.28 13.71 -3.24
C GLN A 57 -5.78 13.64 -3.57
N ALA A 58 -6.15 13.75 -4.85
CA ALA A 58 -7.54 13.65 -5.28
C ALA A 58 -8.17 12.28 -4.91
N PHE A 59 -7.39 11.20 -5.01
CA PHE A 59 -7.81 9.87 -4.57
C PHE A 59 -8.05 9.83 -3.06
N LEU A 60 -7.12 10.35 -2.25
CA LEU A 60 -7.25 10.38 -0.79
C LEU A 60 -8.48 11.18 -0.35
N ASP A 61 -8.69 12.37 -0.92
CA ASP A 61 -9.81 13.25 -0.57
C ASP A 61 -11.15 12.57 -0.85
N GLU A 62 -11.30 11.96 -2.03
CA GLU A 62 -12.54 11.29 -2.41
C GLU A 62 -12.74 9.99 -1.62
N TYR A 63 -11.68 9.23 -1.36
CA TYR A 63 -11.77 8.03 -0.52
C TYR A 63 -12.22 8.38 0.90
N GLU A 64 -11.62 9.39 1.53
CA GLU A 64 -11.98 9.82 2.89
C GLU A 64 -13.44 10.29 2.94
N ARG A 65 -13.87 11.10 1.96
CA ARG A 65 -15.27 11.54 1.84
C ARG A 65 -16.23 10.36 1.75
N LEU A 66 -15.93 9.35 0.93
CA LEU A 66 -16.73 8.14 0.78
C LEU A 66 -16.71 7.26 2.03
N TYR A 67 -15.57 7.18 2.72
CA TYR A 67 -15.42 6.43 3.97
C TYR A 67 -16.27 7.03 5.07
N VAL A 68 -16.14 8.34 5.34
CA VAL A 68 -16.94 9.07 6.33
C VAL A 68 -18.43 8.95 6.02
N LYS A 69 -18.83 9.09 4.75
CA LYS A 69 -20.23 8.91 4.34
C LYS A 69 -20.76 7.52 4.68
N LYS A 70 -19.95 6.48 4.56
CA LYS A 70 -20.35 5.08 4.78
C LYS A 70 -20.30 4.67 6.25
N HIS A 71 -19.29 5.14 6.98
CA HIS A 71 -18.96 4.65 8.33
C HIS A 71 -19.28 5.65 9.44
N GLY A 72 -19.49 6.93 9.13
CA GLY A 72 -19.81 7.98 10.09
C GLY A 72 -18.61 8.49 10.90
N HIS A 73 -17.40 8.03 10.60
CA HIS A 73 -16.15 8.46 11.24
C HIS A 73 -14.99 8.41 10.24
N THR A 74 -13.89 9.08 10.58
CA THR A 74 -12.64 9.03 9.79
C THR A 74 -11.88 7.73 10.05
N ARG A 75 -10.90 7.42 9.20
CA ARG A 75 -10.06 6.23 9.34
C ARG A 75 -8.69 6.49 9.97
N HIS A 76 -8.48 7.65 10.58
CA HIS A 76 -7.16 8.14 10.99
C HIS A 76 -6.40 7.17 11.91
N GLU A 77 -7.09 6.58 12.90
CA GLU A 77 -6.49 5.60 13.81
C GLU A 77 -6.12 4.29 13.11
N GLU A 78 -6.99 3.80 12.22
CA GLU A 78 -6.74 2.60 11.42
C GLU A 78 -5.55 2.83 10.49
N GLU A 79 -5.54 3.95 9.76
CA GLU A 79 -4.47 4.33 8.84
C GLU A 79 -3.12 4.43 9.53
N HIS A 80 -3.04 5.10 10.69
CA HIS A 80 -1.78 5.23 11.43
C HIS A 80 -1.18 3.86 11.78
N LEU A 81 -2.01 2.88 12.13
CA LEU A 81 -1.56 1.52 12.37
C LEU A 81 -1.15 0.81 11.08
N GLU A 82 -1.96 0.91 10.02
CA GLU A 82 -1.68 0.28 8.74
C GLU A 82 -0.36 0.79 8.13
N VAL A 83 -0.05 2.08 8.27
CA VAL A 83 1.24 2.68 7.87
C VAL A 83 2.41 2.02 8.60
N LYS A 84 2.33 1.90 9.93
CA LYS A 84 3.40 1.23 10.72
C LYS A 84 3.61 -0.22 10.33
N ILE A 85 2.52 -0.92 9.99
CA ILE A 85 2.59 -2.30 9.47
C ILE A 85 3.28 -2.30 8.10
N ASP A 86 2.90 -1.39 7.20
CA ASP A 86 3.44 -1.33 5.84
C ASP A 86 4.93 -0.94 5.81
N GLU A 87 5.37 -0.03 6.70
CA GLU A 87 6.78 0.34 6.89
C GLU A 87 7.69 -0.87 7.17
N VAL A 88 7.13 -1.96 7.69
CA VAL A 88 7.84 -3.23 7.95
C VAL A 88 7.54 -4.25 6.86
N ALA A 89 6.27 -4.43 6.51
CA ALA A 89 5.83 -5.46 5.58
C ALA A 89 6.31 -5.21 4.15
N ALA A 90 6.28 -3.96 3.66
CA ALA A 90 6.65 -3.65 2.28
C ALA A 90 8.14 -3.86 1.98
N PRO A 91 9.10 -3.42 2.83
CA PRO A 91 10.51 -3.77 2.65
C PRO A 91 10.78 -5.29 2.74
N LEU A 92 10.15 -5.98 3.70
CA LEU A 92 10.30 -7.44 3.82
C LEU A 92 9.79 -8.17 2.58
N PHE A 93 8.60 -7.82 2.10
CA PHE A 93 8.06 -8.37 0.86
C PHE A 93 8.97 -8.08 -0.33
N SER A 94 9.46 -6.84 -0.44
CA SER A 94 10.40 -6.44 -1.48
C SER A 94 11.65 -7.30 -1.49
N LEU A 95 12.26 -7.54 -0.33
CA LEU A 95 13.43 -8.43 -0.19
C LEU A 95 13.12 -9.87 -0.57
N ILE A 96 11.97 -10.41 -0.14
CA ILE A 96 11.54 -11.77 -0.49
C ILE A 96 11.41 -11.92 -2.00
N VAL A 97 10.75 -10.97 -2.67
CA VAL A 97 10.55 -11.01 -4.12
C VAL A 97 11.87 -10.80 -4.87
N ALA A 98 12.68 -9.83 -4.43
CA ALA A 98 13.98 -9.51 -5.02
C ALA A 98 14.97 -10.68 -4.94
N SER A 99 15.00 -11.39 -3.81
CA SER A 99 15.91 -12.53 -3.59
C SER A 99 15.64 -13.72 -4.52
N ARG A 100 14.48 -13.76 -5.18
CA ARG A 100 14.08 -14.82 -6.12
C ARG A 100 14.44 -14.49 -7.57
N GLN A 101 14.92 -13.28 -7.84
CA GLN A 101 15.34 -12.85 -9.18
C GLN A 101 16.79 -13.26 -9.44
N GLU A 102 17.12 -13.53 -10.71
CA GLU A 102 18.50 -13.85 -11.11
C GLU A 102 19.48 -12.71 -10.80
N GLN A 103 19.01 -11.47 -10.95
CA GLN A 103 19.74 -10.26 -10.61
C GLN A 103 18.93 -9.48 -9.59
N PHE A 104 19.59 -8.98 -8.55
CA PHE A 104 18.93 -8.18 -7.52
C PHE A 104 18.42 -6.87 -8.15
N PRO A 105 17.10 -6.60 -8.11
CA PRO A 105 16.53 -5.47 -8.82
C PRO A 105 16.77 -4.14 -8.11
N GLN A 106 16.95 -3.08 -8.88
CA GLN A 106 17.20 -1.73 -8.37
C GLN A 106 16.08 -1.22 -7.44
N TRP A 107 14.82 -1.56 -7.73
CA TRP A 107 13.68 -1.13 -6.90
C TRP A 107 13.73 -1.71 -5.48
N ALA A 108 14.51 -2.75 -5.22
CA ALA A 108 14.64 -3.37 -3.89
C ALA A 108 15.86 -2.88 -3.10
N GLU A 109 16.73 -2.04 -3.69
CA GLU A 109 17.96 -1.58 -3.04
C GLU A 109 17.66 -0.75 -1.78
N TYR A 110 16.55 0.00 -1.73
CA TYR A 110 16.15 0.70 -0.51
C TYR A 110 15.91 -0.27 0.66
N ALA A 111 15.18 -1.37 0.41
CA ALA A 111 14.85 -2.35 1.43
C ALA A 111 16.10 -3.11 1.89
N LYS A 112 17.05 -3.35 0.98
CA LYS A 112 18.35 -3.93 1.29
C LYS A 112 19.21 -3.00 2.15
N ALA A 113 19.26 -1.71 1.82
CA ALA A 113 19.96 -0.73 2.64
C ALA A 113 19.40 -0.69 4.07
N GLU A 114 18.07 -0.60 4.22
CA GLU A 114 17.41 -0.59 5.54
C GLU A 114 17.61 -1.89 6.33
N ALA A 115 17.73 -3.04 5.64
CA ALA A 115 18.01 -4.31 6.29
C ALA A 115 19.47 -4.38 6.78
N LEU A 116 20.42 -3.84 6.03
CA LEU A 116 21.85 -3.87 6.35
C LEU A 116 22.23 -2.85 7.43
N ASP A 117 21.58 -1.68 7.47
CA ASP A 117 21.85 -0.63 8.46
C ASP A 117 21.05 -0.77 9.77
N GLY A 118 20.12 -1.74 9.83
CA GLY A 118 19.31 -2.02 11.01
C GLY A 118 18.00 -1.22 11.11
N THR A 119 17.75 -0.27 10.20
CA THR A 119 16.53 0.55 10.16
C THR A 119 15.27 -0.32 10.11
N LEU A 120 15.28 -1.38 9.30
CA LEU A 120 14.14 -2.30 9.18
C LEU A 120 13.88 -3.06 10.50
N ALA A 121 14.95 -3.46 11.20
CA ALA A 121 14.82 -4.10 12.51
C ALA A 121 14.24 -3.14 13.55
N ASP A 122 14.62 -1.86 13.53
CA ASP A 122 14.09 -0.86 14.46
C ASP A 122 12.63 -0.50 14.17
N LYS A 123 12.21 -0.43 12.89
CA LYS A 123 10.79 -0.32 12.50
C LYS A 123 9.99 -1.51 13.04
N ALA A 124 10.51 -2.73 12.90
CA ALA A 124 9.87 -3.94 13.41
C ALA A 124 9.74 -3.93 14.94
N LYS A 125 10.78 -3.52 15.68
CA LYS A 125 10.70 -3.36 17.15
C LYS A 125 9.62 -2.36 17.55
N ARG A 126 9.57 -1.19 16.91
CA ARG A 126 8.54 -0.15 17.18
C ARG A 126 7.11 -0.61 16.88
N LEU A 127 6.93 -1.55 15.97
CA LEU A 127 5.62 -2.13 15.68
C LEU A 127 5.20 -3.19 16.71
N LEU A 128 6.17 -3.86 17.35
CA LEU A 128 5.93 -4.99 18.25
C LEU A 128 5.93 -4.62 19.74
N LEU A 129 6.53 -3.49 20.10
CA LEU A 129 6.62 -2.93 21.46
C LEU A 129 5.64 -1.77 21.64
#